data_AF-A0AAD7WGY2-F1
#
_entry.id   AF-A0AAD7WGY2-F1
#
_cell.length_a   1.000
_cell.length_b   1.000
_cell.length_c   1.000
_cell.angle_alpha   90.00
_cell.angle_beta   90.00
_cell.angle_gamma   90.00
#
_symmetry.space_group_name_H-M   'P 1'
#
loop_
_entity.id
_entity.type
_entity.pdbx_description
1 polymer ?
#
loop_
_entity_poly.entity_id
_entity_poly.type
_entity_poly.pdbx_seq_one_letter_code
_entity_poly.pdbx_strand_id
1 'polypeptide(L)'
;MLLKAEVPLVFSAFRMSGFTPSQICQQWLGQCFWNYLDWPEICHYVATCVVMGPDYQVYMCVALLKHLQPDVLQHTQRQDLQVFLKEEPVQGFRVSNYLEYMEGLERHYREVVLADMRKILLEIT
;
A
#
# COMPACT_ATOMS: atom_id res chain seq x y z
N MET A 1 -5.76 -0.77 10.77
CA MET A 1 -6.48 -2.04 11.05
C MET A 1 -6.60 -2.91 9.80
N LEU A 2 -6.83 -2.34 8.62
CA LEU A 2 -6.98 -3.08 7.35
C LEU A 2 -5.80 -4.04 7.05
N LEU A 3 -4.55 -3.57 7.07
CA LEU A 3 -3.38 -4.44 6.80
C LEU A 3 -3.28 -5.66 7.75
N LYS A 4 -3.68 -5.49 9.01
CA LYS A 4 -3.68 -6.60 10.00
C LYS A 4 -4.68 -7.69 9.62
N ALA A 5 -5.83 -7.33 9.06
CA ALA A 5 -6.85 -8.29 8.63
C ALA A 5 -6.45 -8.97 7.32
N GLU A 6 -5.96 -8.19 6.37
CA GLU A 6 -5.74 -8.63 4.99
C GLU A 6 -4.39 -9.32 4.75
N VAL A 7 -3.34 -8.87 5.43
CA VAL A 7 -1.97 -9.34 5.24
C VAL A 7 -1.28 -9.48 6.61
N PRO A 8 -1.75 -10.41 7.48
CA PRO A 8 -1.35 -10.47 8.89
C PRO A 8 0.15 -10.76 9.09
N LEU A 9 0.77 -11.49 8.16
CA LEU A 9 2.20 -11.78 8.19
C LEU A 9 3.04 -10.53 7.96
N VAL A 10 2.65 -9.71 6.98
CA VAL A 10 3.28 -8.42 6.72
C VAL A 10 3.08 -7.49 7.92
N PHE A 11 1.86 -7.40 8.46
CA PHE A 11 1.62 -6.60 9.67
C PHE A 11 2.52 -7.01 10.84
N SER A 12 2.75 -8.31 11.03
CA SER A 12 3.64 -8.83 12.08
C SER A 12 5.11 -8.50 11.79
N ALA A 13 5.55 -8.57 10.54
CA ALA A 13 6.89 -8.17 10.11
C ALA A 13 7.19 -6.70 10.47
N PHE A 14 6.31 -5.77 10.10
CA PHE A 14 6.45 -4.35 10.49
C PHE A 14 6.54 -4.16 12.00
N ARG A 15 5.70 -4.88 12.76
CA ARG A 15 5.73 -4.84 14.23
C ARG A 15 7.06 -5.32 14.79
N MET A 16 7.64 -6.38 14.23
CA MET A 16 8.95 -6.90 14.65
C MET A 16 10.10 -5.95 14.29
N SER A 17 10.02 -5.29 13.13
CA SER A 17 11.03 -4.33 12.68
C SER A 17 10.93 -2.95 13.33
N GLY A 18 9.89 -2.68 14.14
CA GLY A 18 9.81 -1.48 14.97
C GLY A 18 9.36 -0.20 14.24
N PHE A 19 8.72 -0.31 13.08
CA PHE A 19 8.18 0.84 12.34
C PHE A 19 6.78 0.58 11.79
N THR A 20 6.05 1.64 11.43
CA THR A 20 4.65 1.50 11.00
C THR A 20 4.53 1.37 9.49
N PRO A 21 3.60 0.54 8.98
CA PRO A 21 3.33 0.46 7.54
C PRO A 21 2.96 1.81 6.93
N SER A 22 2.22 2.64 7.68
CA SER A 22 1.77 3.96 7.22
C SER A 22 2.94 4.88 6.83
N GLN A 23 4.09 4.79 7.51
CA GLN A 23 5.28 5.59 7.16
C GLN A 23 5.80 5.26 5.75
N ILE A 24 5.81 3.98 5.38
CA ILE A 24 6.22 3.55 4.05
C ILE A 24 5.16 3.92 3.01
N CYS A 25 3.89 3.67 3.30
CA CYS A 25 2.80 4.02 2.39
C CYS A 25 2.76 5.53 2.11
N GLN A 26 2.98 6.37 3.12
CA GLN A 26 3.07 7.83 2.94
C GLN A 26 4.22 8.23 2.03
N GLN A 27 5.39 7.59 2.16
CA GLN A 27 6.53 7.86 1.28
C GLN A 27 6.22 7.47 -0.17
N TRP A 28 5.65 6.28 -0.38
CA TRP A 28 5.25 5.85 -1.71
C TRP A 28 4.20 6.78 -2.33
N LEU A 29 3.13 7.10 -1.59
CA LEU A 29 2.06 7.97 -2.07
C LEU A 29 2.54 9.41 -2.31
N GLY A 30 3.40 9.95 -1.42
CA GLY A 30 3.97 11.28 -1.56
C GLY A 30 4.87 11.43 -2.81
N GLN A 31 5.42 10.33 -3.31
CA GLN A 31 6.16 10.29 -4.57
C GLN A 31 5.33 9.74 -5.73
N CYS A 32 4.02 9.51 -5.57
CA CYS A 32 3.19 8.83 -6.57
C CYS A 32 3.81 7.51 -7.07
N PHE A 33 4.48 6.78 -6.18
CA PHE A 33 5.25 5.56 -6.45
C PHE A 33 6.43 5.73 -7.43
N TRP A 34 6.85 6.97 -7.69
CA TRP A 34 8.05 7.28 -8.47
C TRP A 34 9.28 6.63 -7.81
N ASN A 35 10.16 6.06 -8.63
CA ASN A 35 11.29 5.18 -8.26
C ASN A 35 10.94 3.78 -7.74
N TYR A 36 9.66 3.47 -7.46
CA TYR A 36 9.26 2.15 -6.95
C TYR A 36 8.56 1.30 -8.01
N LEU A 37 7.72 1.91 -8.84
CA LEU A 37 6.94 1.21 -9.85
C LEU A 37 7.37 1.57 -11.25
N ASP A 38 7.19 0.63 -12.17
CA ASP A 38 7.34 0.89 -13.60
C ASP A 38 6.32 1.93 -14.06
N TRP A 39 6.70 2.73 -15.07
CA TRP A 39 5.86 3.82 -15.57
C TRP A 39 4.41 3.42 -15.92
N PRO A 40 4.15 2.28 -16.59
CA PRO A 40 2.78 1.84 -16.85
C PRO A 40 1.97 1.63 -15.58
N GLU A 41 2.58 1.13 -14.51
CA GLU A 41 1.91 0.87 -13.24
C GLU A 41 1.63 2.17 -12.47
N ILE A 42 2.49 3.18 -12.60
CA ILE A 42 2.20 4.53 -12.12
C ILE A 42 0.99 5.11 -12.87
N CYS A 43 0.92 4.97 -14.19
CA CYS A 43 -0.24 5.40 -14.97
C CYS A 43 -1.52 4.65 -14.54
N HIS A 44 -1.45 3.34 -14.34
CA HIS A 44 -2.57 2.54 -13.85
C HIS A 44 -3.01 2.97 -12.45
N TYR A 45 -2.07 3.25 -11.54
CA TYR A 45 -2.36 3.79 -10.21
C TYR A 45 -3.16 5.09 -10.29
N VAL A 46 -2.68 6.07 -11.06
CA VAL A 46 -3.35 7.37 -11.22
C VAL A 46 -4.74 7.18 -11.84
N ALA A 47 -4.83 6.39 -12.92
CA ALA A 47 -6.11 6.10 -13.58
C ALA A 47 -7.11 5.43 -12.61
N THR A 48 -6.64 4.46 -11.81
CA THR A 48 -7.46 3.76 -10.82
C THR A 48 -7.99 4.73 -9.77
N CYS A 49 -7.15 5.61 -9.22
CA CYS A 49 -7.59 6.60 -8.24
C CYS A 49 -8.61 7.60 -8.82
N VAL A 50 -8.45 8.00 -10.09
CA VAL A 50 -9.36 8.94 -10.77
C VAL A 50 -10.70 8.27 -11.10
N VAL A 51 -10.68 7.03 -11.59
CA VAL A 51 -11.88 6.32 -12.05
C VAL A 51 -12.66 5.69 -10.90
N MET A 52 -11.95 5.06 -9.96
CA MET A 52 -12.56 4.23 -8.91
C MET A 52 -12.74 4.99 -7.59
N GLY A 53 -11.96 6.04 -7.35
CA GLY A 53 -12.04 6.91 -6.18
C GLY A 53 -10.75 7.01 -5.36
N PRO A 54 -10.63 8.01 -4.46
CA PRO A 54 -9.39 8.29 -3.73
C PRO A 54 -9.04 7.21 -2.68
N ASP A 55 -10.01 6.43 -2.22
CA ASP A 55 -9.82 5.30 -1.30
C ASP A 55 -8.92 4.20 -1.90
N TYR A 56 -8.85 4.11 -3.22
CA TYR A 56 -7.94 3.18 -3.91
C TYR A 56 -6.46 3.45 -3.64
N GLN A 57 -6.08 4.64 -3.16
CA GLN A 57 -4.72 4.89 -2.68
C GLN A 57 -4.36 3.92 -1.54
N VAL A 58 -5.29 3.68 -0.62
CA VAL A 58 -5.09 2.74 0.50
C VAL A 58 -5.02 1.30 0.00
N TYR A 59 -5.92 0.94 -0.92
CA TYR A 59 -5.99 -0.42 -1.46
C TYR A 59 -4.77 -0.77 -2.29
N MET A 60 -4.22 0.20 -3.04
CA MET A 60 -2.96 0.06 -3.76
C MET A 60 -1.78 -0.21 -2.84
N CYS A 61 -1.66 0.51 -1.73
CA CYS A 61 -0.62 0.22 -0.74
C CYS A 61 -0.76 -1.19 -0.15
N VAL A 62 -2.00 -1.64 0.12
CA VAL A 62 -2.26 -2.97 0.67
C VAL A 62 -1.95 -4.06 -0.36
N ALA A 63 -2.33 -3.85 -1.62
CA ALA A 63 -2.01 -4.75 -2.73
C ALA A 63 -0.49 -4.85 -2.94
N LEU A 64 0.22 -3.74 -2.89
CA LEU A 64 1.68 -3.70 -3.02
C LEU A 64 2.37 -4.43 -1.86
N LEU A 65 1.90 -4.22 -0.63
CA LEU A 65 2.40 -4.96 0.54
C LEU A 65 2.06 -6.45 0.49
N LYS A 66 0.90 -6.82 -0.06
CA LYS A 66 0.52 -8.22 -0.30
C LYS A 66 1.44 -8.86 -1.33
N HIS A 67 1.77 -8.16 -2.41
CA HIS A 67 2.72 -8.59 -3.42
C HIS A 67 4.10 -8.85 -2.82
N LEU A 68 4.61 -7.90 -2.04
CA LEU A 68 5.92 -7.94 -1.39
C LEU A 68 5.99 -8.88 -0.19
N GLN A 69 4.92 -9.61 0.15
CA GLN A 69 4.92 -10.44 1.37
C GLN A 69 6.13 -11.39 1.47
N PRO A 70 6.55 -12.12 0.41
CA PRO A 70 7.73 -12.99 0.49
C PRO A 70 9.01 -12.21 0.84
N ASP A 71 9.25 -11.09 0.15
CA ASP A 71 10.44 -10.26 0.36
C ASP A 71 10.42 -9.59 1.73
N VAL A 72 9.26 -9.10 2.16
CA VAL A 72 9.07 -8.53 3.50
C VAL A 72 9.48 -9.51 4.58
N LEU A 73 9.06 -10.78 4.47
CA LEU A 73 9.42 -11.80 5.46
C LEU A 73 10.92 -12.10 5.43
N GLN A 74 11.53 -12.15 4.24
CA GLN A 74 12.97 -12.37 4.08
C GLN A 74 13.82 -11.23 4.65
N HIS A 75 13.48 -9.98 4.30
CA HIS A 75 14.20 -8.79 4.76
C HIS A 75 13.95 -8.48 6.24
N THR A 76 12.85 -8.96 6.81
CA THR A 76 12.66 -8.93 8.27
C THR A 76 13.71 -9.76 9.00
N GLN A 77 14.04 -10.95 8.49
CA GLN A 77 15.07 -11.81 9.09
C GLN A 77 16.48 -11.24 8.93
N ARG A 78 16.71 -10.48 7.86
CA ARG A 78 17.97 -9.78 7.59
C ARG A 78 18.11 -8.43 8.31
N GLN A 79 17.05 -7.98 8.99
CA GLN A 79 16.98 -6.70 9.71
C GLN A 79 17.19 -5.47 8.80
N ASP A 80 16.91 -5.59 7.51
CA ASP A 80 17.07 -4.53 6.50
C ASP A 80 15.73 -4.13 5.84
N LEU A 81 14.60 -4.64 6.35
CA LEU A 81 13.25 -4.39 5.79
C LEU A 81 12.96 -2.92 5.50
N GLN A 82 13.34 -2.02 6.41
CA GLN A 82 13.07 -0.61 6.23
C GLN A 82 13.86 0.00 5.06
N VAL A 83 15.11 -0.43 4.87
CA VAL A 83 15.96 0.02 3.76
C VAL A 83 15.39 -0.53 2.45
N PHE A 84 15.10 -1.83 2.40
CA PHE A 84 14.47 -2.49 1.26
C PHE A 84 13.23 -1.74 0.77
N LEU A 85 12.23 -1.52 1.64
CA LEU A 85 10.98 -0.86 1.25
C LEU A 85 11.13 0.61 0.85
N LYS A 86 12.22 1.27 1.26
CA LYS A 86 12.47 2.69 0.98
C LYS A 86 13.36 2.92 -0.23
N GLU A 87 14.23 1.98 -0.57
CA GLU A 87 15.29 2.22 -1.55
C GLU A 87 15.19 1.30 -2.77
N GLU A 88 14.56 0.13 -2.63
CA GLU A 88 14.50 -0.84 -3.72
C GLU A 88 13.21 -0.70 -4.55
N PRO A 89 13.34 -0.79 -5.90
CA PRO A 89 12.19 -0.81 -6.79
C PRO A 89 11.40 -2.11 -6.65
N VAL A 90 10.08 -2.03 -6.72
CA VAL A 90 9.19 -3.19 -6.62
C VAL A 90 9.16 -3.93 -7.95
N GLN A 91 9.68 -5.15 -7.95
CA GLN A 91 9.78 -5.98 -9.14
C GLN A 91 8.53 -6.82 -9.36
N GLY A 92 8.00 -6.84 -10.58
CA GLY A 92 6.94 -7.76 -10.98
C GLY A 92 5.53 -7.41 -10.46
N PHE A 93 5.36 -6.26 -9.82
CA PHE A 93 4.04 -5.76 -9.46
C PHE A 93 3.30 -5.28 -10.71
N ARG A 94 2.04 -5.71 -10.87
CA ARG A 94 1.14 -5.22 -11.90
C ARG A 94 -0.22 -4.92 -11.29
N VAL A 95 -0.70 -3.70 -11.45
CA VAL A 95 -1.97 -3.24 -10.88
C VAL A 95 -3.12 -4.13 -11.32
N SER A 96 -3.12 -4.52 -12.60
CA SER A 96 -4.14 -5.40 -13.18
C SER A 96 -4.29 -6.73 -12.45
N ASN A 97 -3.20 -7.32 -11.95
CA ASN A 97 -3.21 -8.58 -11.21
C ASN A 97 -3.88 -8.47 -9.84
N TYR A 98 -4.05 -7.24 -9.33
CA TYR A 98 -4.62 -6.96 -8.02
C TYR A 98 -5.95 -6.19 -8.08
N LEU A 99 -6.48 -5.88 -9.27
CA LEU A 99 -7.74 -5.14 -9.40
C LEU A 99 -8.91 -5.85 -8.70
N GLU A 100 -9.11 -7.15 -8.97
CA GLU A 100 -10.18 -7.93 -8.31
C GLU A 100 -10.00 -7.96 -6.78
N TYR A 101 -8.76 -8.05 -6.32
CA TYR A 101 -8.46 -7.99 -4.89
C TYR A 101 -8.83 -6.61 -4.29
N MET A 102 -8.46 -5.52 -4.97
CA MET A 102 -8.79 -4.16 -4.53
C MET A 102 -10.28 -3.86 -4.57
N GLU A 103 -11.01 -4.36 -5.56
CA GLU A 103 -12.49 -4.30 -5.58
C GLU A 103 -13.10 -5.06 -4.39
N GLY A 104 -12.49 -6.19 -4.01
CA GLY A 104 -12.83 -6.89 -2.78
C GLY A 104 -12.66 -5.99 -1.55
N LEU A 105 -11.52 -5.28 -1.44
CA LEU A 105 -11.28 -4.34 -0.35
C LEU A 105 -12.28 -3.19 -0.35
N GLU A 106 -12.61 -2.65 -1.53
CA GLU A 106 -13.61 -1.60 -1.68
C GLU A 106 -14.94 -2.02 -1.06
N ARG A 107 -15.47 -3.19 -1.44
CA ARG A 107 -16.77 -3.67 -0.94
C ARG A 107 -16.82 -3.79 0.59
N HIS A 108 -15.69 -4.09 1.23
CA HIS A 108 -15.63 -4.31 2.68
C HIS A 108 -15.24 -3.05 3.48
N TYR A 109 -14.47 -2.15 2.89
CA TYR A 109 -13.79 -1.08 3.63
C TYR A 109 -14.09 0.33 3.12
N ARG A 110 -14.75 0.51 1.97
CA ARG A 110 -14.95 1.83 1.34
C ARG A 110 -15.61 2.85 2.26
N GLU A 111 -16.70 2.46 2.92
CA GLU A 111 -17.42 3.37 3.82
C GLU A 111 -16.53 3.88 4.95
N VAL A 112 -15.75 2.99 5.56
CA VAL A 112 -14.84 3.32 6.67
C VAL A 112 -13.67 4.19 6.18
N VAL A 113 -13.00 3.77 5.11
CA VAL A 113 -11.82 4.49 4.57
C VAL A 113 -12.19 5.89 4.11
N LEU A 114 -13.28 6.05 3.35
CA LEU A 114 -13.71 7.37 2.89
C LEU A 114 -14.23 8.26 4.03
N ALA A 115 -14.82 7.70 5.08
CA ALA A 115 -15.18 8.46 6.27
C ALA A 115 -13.94 9.02 6.98
N ASP A 116 -12.92 8.18 7.20
CA ASP A 116 -11.66 8.59 7.84
C ASP A 116 -10.91 9.64 7.00
N MET A 117 -10.82 9.45 5.68
CA MET A 117 -10.18 10.42 4.78
C MET A 117 -10.88 11.79 4.82
N ARG A 118 -12.22 11.82 4.83
CA ARG A 118 -12.99 13.06 4.94
C ARG A 118 -12.77 13.76 6.27
N LYS A 119 -12.70 13.00 7.36
CA LYS A 119 -12.41 13.55 8.69
C LYS A 119 -11.04 14.22 8.73
N ILE A 120 -10.01 13.57 8.20
CA ILE A 120 -8.65 14.12 8.13
C ILE A 120 -8.63 15.41 7.29
N LEU A 121 -9.34 15.44 6.15
CA LEU A 121 -9.43 16.65 5.32
C LEU A 121 -10.04 17.83 6.09
N LEU A 122 -11.11 17.59 6.86
CA LEU A 122 -11.77 18.62 7.67
C LEU A 122 -10.92 19.09 8.85
N GLU A 123 -9.99 18.28 9.36
CA GLU A 123 -9.06 18.68 10.44
C GLU A 123 -7.93 19.59 9.92
N ILE A 124 -7.64 19.56 8.61
CA ILE A 124 -6.56 20.32 7.97
C ILE A 124 -7.07 21.63 7.34
N THR A 125 -8.38 21.77 7.15
CA THR A 125 -9.03 22.94 6.50
C THR A 125 -9.64 23.87 7.55
#